data_AF-A0A165EZL0-F1
#
_entry.id   AF-A0A165EZL0-F1
#
_cell.length_a   1.000
_cell.length_b   1.000
_cell.length_c   1.000
_cell.angle_alpha   90.00
_cell.angle_beta   90.00
_cell.angle_gamma   90.00
#
_symmetry.space_group_name_H-M   'P 1'
#
loop_
_entity.id
_entity.type
_entity.pdbx_description
1 polymer ?
#
loop_
_entity_poly.entity_id
_entity_poly.type
_entity_poly.pdbx_seq_one_letter_code
_entity_poly.pdbx_strand_id
1 'polypeptide(L)' 'KYGCTFCPKRFNRPSSLKIHLNTHTGEKPYQCPVPGCGRHFSVMSNMRRHQRNSHNSDELCTWSFTLSSTR' A
#
# COMPACT_ATOMS: atom_id res chain seq x y z
N LYS A 1 14.88 19.43 4.84
CA LYS A 1 13.69 19.03 5.62
C LYS A 1 12.45 19.39 4.80
N TYR A 2 11.50 18.48 4.64
CA TYR A 2 10.30 18.67 3.84
C TYR A 2 9.11 18.99 4.76
N GLY A 3 8.45 20.12 4.54
CA GLY A 3 7.34 20.59 5.38
C GLY A 3 5.98 20.14 4.86
N CYS A 4 5.06 19.85 5.77
CA CYS A 4 3.64 19.69 5.43
C CYS A 4 2.98 21.05 5.18
N THR A 5 2.06 21.09 4.23
CA THR A 5 1.27 22.28 3.88
C THR A 5 0.06 22.48 4.77
N PHE A 6 -0.45 21.40 5.39
CA PHE A 6 -1.65 21.42 6.23
C PHE A 6 -1.35 21.51 7.73
N CYS A 7 -0.10 21.28 8.15
CA CYS A 7 0.28 21.32 9.56
C CYS A 7 1.78 21.66 9.73
N PRO A 8 2.24 22.06 10.92
CA PRO A 8 3.64 22.45 11.15
C PRO A 8 4.63 21.27 11.16
N LYS A 9 4.20 20.04 10.84
CA LYS A 9 5.09 18.87 10.83
C LYS A 9 6.12 18.95 9.70
N ARG A 10 7.34 18.52 10.01
CA ARG A 10 8.47 18.45 9.09
C ARG A 10 9.08 17.06 9.08
N PHE A 11 9.43 16.58 7.89
CA PHE A 11 10.00 15.27 7.65
C PHE A 11 11.41 15.38 7.10
N ASN A 12 12.22 14.35 7.34
CA ASN A 12 13.59 14.25 6.81
C ASN A 12 13.62 13.72 5.36
N ARG A 13 12.58 13.00 4.92
CA ARG A 13 12.47 12.40 3.59
C ARG A 13 11.21 12.86 2.87
N PRO A 14 11.26 13.04 1.55
CA PRO A 14 10.09 13.45 0.76
C PRO A 14 9.01 12.35 0.73
N SER A 15 9.43 11.08 0.75
CA SER A 15 8.50 9.94 0.82
C SER A 15 7.67 9.94 2.11
N SER A 16 8.29 10.27 3.25
CA SER A 16 7.60 10.40 4.54
C SER A 16 6.61 11.56 4.54
N LEU A 17 6.97 12.69 3.91
CA LEU A 17 6.03 13.79 3.73
C LEU A 17 4.84 13.37 2.85
N LYS A 18 5.09 12.71 1.71
CA LYS A 18 4.02 12.24 0.81
C LYS A 18 3.05 11.29 1.50
N ILE A 19 3.58 10.33 2.27
CA ILE A 19 2.76 9.42 3.09
C ILE A 19 1.95 10.20 4.13
N HIS A 20 2.52 11.22 4.74
CA HIS A 20 1.81 12.06 5.70
C HIS A 20 0.71 12.90 5.03
N LEU A 21 0.90 13.39 3.80
CA LEU A 21 -0.15 14.13 3.10
C LEU A 21 -1.41 13.27 2.88
N ASN A 22 -1.26 11.96 2.67
CA ASN A 22 -2.37 11.03 2.60
C ASN A 22 -3.25 11.03 3.87
N THR A 23 -2.71 11.44 5.03
CA THR A 23 -3.51 11.55 6.27
C THR A 23 -4.39 12.80 6.30
N HIS A 24 -4.04 13.82 5.52
CA HIS A 24 -4.85 15.02 5.35
C HIS A 24 -5.89 14.86 4.24
N THR A 25 -5.51 14.26 3.12
CA THR A 25 -6.43 14.02 1.99
C THR A 25 -7.34 12.81 2.23
N GLY A 26 -6.98 11.93 3.16
CA GLY A 26 -7.71 10.67 3.40
C GLY A 26 -7.46 9.63 2.30
N GLU A 27 -6.60 9.91 1.33
CA GLU A 27 -6.29 9.01 0.24
C GLU A 27 -5.57 7.76 0.74
N LYS A 28 -6.04 6.59 0.32
CA LYS A 28 -5.43 5.30 0.65
C LYS A 28 -5.11 4.56 -0.64
N PRO A 29 -4.04 4.96 -1.35
CA PRO A 29 -3.73 4.43 -2.68
C PRO A 29 -3.30 2.95 -2.65
N TYR A 30 -2.98 2.39 -1.48
CA TYR A 30 -2.51 1.02 -1.37
C TYR A 30 -3.64 0.08 -0.95
N GLN A 31 -4.28 -0.55 -1.91
CA GLN A 31 -5.27 -1.60 -1.68
C GLN A 31 -4.59 -2.96 -1.47
N CYS A 32 -5.14 -3.78 -0.58
CA CYS A 32 -4.72 -5.18 -0.47
C CYS A 32 -5.05 -5.92 -1.77
N PRO A 33 -4.08 -6.59 -2.42
CA PRO A 33 -4.32 -7.30 -3.67
C PRO A 33 -5.14 -8.59 -3.48
N VAL A 34 -5.39 -9.00 -2.24
CA VAL A 34 -6.15 -10.22 -1.94
C VAL A 34 -7.64 -9.99 -2.20
N PRO A 35 -8.25 -10.75 -3.12
CA PRO A 35 -9.68 -10.64 -3.42
C PRO A 35 -10.50 -10.94 -2.16
N GLY A 36 -11.58 -10.19 -1.96
CA GLY A 36 -12.43 -10.31 -0.77
C GLY A 36 -11.93 -9.57 0.49
N CYS A 37 -10.67 -9.10 0.54
CA CYS A 37 -10.17 -8.35 1.70
C CYS A 37 -10.66 -6.90 1.72
N GLY A 38 -10.63 -6.21 0.57
CA GLY A 38 -11.13 -4.82 0.44
C GLY A 38 -10.41 -3.76 1.30
N ARG A 39 -9.32 -4.11 1.99
CA ARG A 39 -8.58 -3.17 2.85
C ARG A 39 -7.73 -2.19 2.05
N HIS A 40 -7.74 -0.94 2.50
CA HIS A 40 -6.94 0.14 1.93
C HIS A 40 -6.01 0.74 2.98
N PHE A 41 -4.80 1.11 2.57
CA PHE A 41 -3.74 1.63 3.40
C PHE A 41 -3.18 2.93 2.81
N SER A 42 -2.79 3.84 3.69
CA SER A 42 -2.08 5.07 3.32
C SER A 42 -0.59 4.82 3.03
N VAL A 43 -0.05 3.66 3.45
CA VAL A 43 1.36 3.30 3.34
C VAL A 43 1.54 1.87 2.81
N MET A 44 2.41 1.72 1.81
CA MET A 44 2.74 0.42 1.22
C MET A 44 3.29 -0.58 2.25
N SER A 45 4.16 -0.15 3.16
CA SER A 45 4.73 -1.02 4.20
C SER A 45 3.65 -1.60 5.13
N ASN A 46 2.62 -0.83 5.44
CA ASN A 46 1.48 -1.30 6.24
C ASN A 46 0.64 -2.32 5.47
N MET A 47 0.37 -2.08 4.18
CA MET A 47 -0.31 -3.06 3.34
C MET A 47 0.47 -4.38 3.27
N ARG A 48 1.80 -4.33 3.05
CA ARG A 48 2.63 -5.54 2.97
C ARG A 48 2.65 -6.32 4.29
N ARG A 49 2.73 -5.61 5.41
CA ARG A 49 2.65 -6.22 6.74
C ARG A 49 1.28 -6.87 6.97
N HIS A 50 0.20 -6.19 6.59
CA HIS A 50 -1.13 -6.77 6.65
C HIS A 50 -1.24 -8.04 5.79
N GLN A 51 -0.75 -8.00 4.55
CA GLN A 51 -0.75 -9.17 3.69
C GLN A 51 0.01 -10.35 4.32
N ARG A 52 1.23 -10.10 4.81
CA ARG A 52 2.05 -11.13 5.46
C ARG A 52 1.40 -11.70 6.72
N ASN A 53 0.72 -10.89 7.52
CA ASN A 53 0.21 -11.33 8.82
C ASN A 53 -1.24 -11.85 8.75
N SER A 54 -2.03 -11.38 7.78
CA SER A 54 -3.46 -11.68 7.67
C SER A 54 -3.81 -12.59 6.50
N HIS A 55 -2.90 -12.79 5.55
CA HIS A 55 -3.09 -13.65 4.38
C HIS A 55 -1.95 -14.69 4.27
N ASN A 56 -1.41 -15.14 5.41
CA ASN A 56 -0.28 -16.08 5.52
C ASN A 56 -0.62 -17.55 5.25
N SER A 57 -1.83 -17.85 4.75
CA SER A 57 -2.19 -19.20 4.33
C SER A 57 -2.25 -19.21 2.81
N ASP A 58 -1.26 -19.86 2.22
CA ASP A 58 -1.20 -20.34 0.85
C ASP A 58 -2.59 -20.57 0.24
N GLU A 59 -3.03 -19.69 -0.66
CA GLU A 59 -4.01 -20.04 -1.71
C GLU A 59 -4.12 -19.05 -2.87
N LEU A 60 -3.32 -17.97 -2.99
CA LEU A 60 -3.45 -17.05 -4.16
C LEU A 60 -2.14 -16.43 -4.65
N CYS A 61 -1.09 -17.23 -4.78
CA CYS A 61 0.02 -16.92 -5.70
C CYS A 61 -0.17 -17.61 -7.07
N THR A 62 -1.41 -17.85 -7.50
CA THR A 62 -1.77 -18.51 -8.78
C THR A 62 -2.17 -17.54 -9.88
N TRP A 63 -2.01 -16.22 -9.70
CA TRP A 63 -2.31 -15.26 -10.75
C TRP A 63 -1.04 -14.47 -11.09
N SER A 64 -0.20 -15.07 -11.94
CA SER A 64 0.67 -14.36 -12.92
C SER A 64 1.63 -15.27 -13.71
N PHE A 65 1.40 -16.58 -13.89
CA PHE A 65 2.15 -17.34 -14.92
C PHE A 65 1.37 -18.57 -15.46
N THR A 66 0.29 -18.33 -16.21
CA THR A 66 0.13 -19.05 -17.47
C THR A 66 0.07 -18.01 -18.56
N LEU A 67 1.22 -17.85 -19.22
CA LEU A 67 1.38 -17.05 -20.43
C LEU A 67 0.26 -17.39 -21.41
N SER A 68 -0.34 -16.36 -22.00
CA SER A 68 -0.75 -16.46 -23.40
C SER A 68 0.49 -16.78 -24.22
N SER A 69 0.66 -18.02 -24.69
CA SER A 69 1.37 -18.29 -25.95
C SER A 69 1.23 -19.75 -26.42
N THR A 70 0.71 -19.91 -27.65
CA THR A 70 0.99 -20.98 -28.65
C THR A 70 0.64 -22.43 -28.26
N ARG A 71 -0.32 -23.11 -28.89
CA ARG A 71 -0.63 -23.31 -30.32
C ARG A 71 -2.08 -23.75 -30.48
#